data_AF-I1BWR9-F1
#
_entry.id   AF-I1BWR9-F1
#
_cell.length_a   1.000
_cell.length_b   1.000
_cell.length_c   1.000
_cell.angle_alpha   90.00
_cell.angle_beta   90.00
_cell.angle_gamma   90.00
#
_symmetry.space_group_name_H-M   'P 1'
#
loop_
_entity.id
_entity.type
_entity.pdbx_description
1 polymer ?
#
loop_
_entity_poly.entity_id
_entity_poly.type
_entity_poly.pdbx_seq_one_letter_code
_entity_poly.pdbx_strand_id
1 'polypeptide(L)'
;MFLLDSAGNLSLSLTKDTYEKFGIQVQHRSKASMKHNKYIVNISLKDKHFYPESNQFNRLKWCLENTLTESFKFVFAAVDKSVTGIAVDIQWPTQVTKVTKIDIEPQFETLTDVQIPDFENINHSINSQPKENWDKHVLDAVEWIGLAYMKSNRIKITTKAVDPFVSVYRTPSTLLSSQTGTLIKWKGFIPTTCIQNIMMNVRKLMASAIVNEWTSVSVWGYRDSPYTWNKKEHYSYLNSENDYTFLLMPKRQTAYTLQFYGSHHSNV
;
A
#
# COMPACT_ATOMS: atom_id res chain seq x y z
N MET A 1 3.39 -7.23 -17.37
CA MET A 1 3.03 -7.44 -15.95
C MET A 1 1.64 -8.03 -15.86
N PHE A 2 1.43 -8.94 -14.91
CA PHE A 2 0.15 -9.60 -14.65
C PHE A 2 -0.33 -9.26 -13.24
N LEU A 3 -1.63 -9.08 -13.09
CA LEU A 3 -2.28 -8.89 -11.81
C LEU A 3 -3.60 -9.67 -11.80
N LEU A 4 -3.81 -10.50 -10.77
CA LEU A 4 -5.11 -11.09 -10.48
C LEU A 4 -5.62 -10.48 -9.18
N ASP A 5 -6.73 -9.77 -9.25
CA ASP A 5 -7.32 -9.17 -8.06
C ASP A 5 -8.24 -10.14 -7.30
N SER A 6 -8.58 -9.77 -6.07
CA SER A 6 -9.45 -10.59 -5.22
C SER A 6 -10.94 -10.60 -5.63
N ALA A 7 -11.31 -9.79 -6.63
CA ALA A 7 -12.63 -9.82 -7.27
C ALA A 7 -12.67 -10.82 -8.44
N GLY A 8 -11.53 -11.32 -8.91
CA GLY A 8 -11.41 -12.24 -10.03
C GLY A 8 -11.18 -11.54 -11.36
N ASN A 9 -10.64 -10.32 -11.36
CA ASN A 9 -10.24 -9.65 -12.59
C ASN A 9 -8.74 -9.91 -12.85
N LEU A 10 -8.45 -10.45 -14.04
CA LEU A 10 -7.11 -10.60 -14.56
C LEU A 10 -6.76 -9.37 -15.40
N SER A 11 -5.66 -8.72 -15.06
CA SER A 11 -5.14 -7.56 -15.76
C SER A 11 -3.74 -7.85 -16.30
N LEU A 12 -3.54 -7.56 -17.59
CA LEU A 12 -2.26 -7.72 -18.27
C LEU A 12 -1.79 -6.36 -18.78
N SER A 13 -0.75 -5.80 -18.18
CA SER A 13 -0.06 -4.63 -18.73
C SER A 13 1.02 -5.11 -19.70
N LEU A 14 0.77 -4.94 -20.98
CA LEU A 14 1.58 -5.40 -22.10
C LEU A 14 2.38 -4.24 -22.72
N THR A 15 3.54 -4.58 -23.29
CA THR A 15 4.27 -3.67 -24.20
C THR A 15 3.52 -3.59 -25.53
N LYS A 16 3.86 -2.60 -26.37
CA LYS A 16 3.28 -2.46 -27.70
C LYS A 16 3.42 -3.74 -28.54
N ASP A 17 4.64 -4.26 -28.64
CA ASP A 17 4.95 -5.43 -29.47
C ASP A 17 4.24 -6.69 -28.98
N THR A 18 4.17 -6.89 -27.65
CA THR A 18 3.42 -8.02 -27.08
C THR A 18 1.92 -7.84 -27.29
N TYR A 19 1.38 -6.63 -27.12
CA TYR A 19 -0.03 -6.34 -27.33
C TYR A 19 -0.48 -6.61 -28.77
N GLU A 20 0.29 -6.16 -29.76
CA GLU A 20 -0.02 -6.36 -31.19
C GLU A 20 -0.07 -7.85 -31.56
N LYS A 21 0.69 -8.69 -30.87
CA LYS A 21 0.68 -10.16 -31.02
C LYS A 21 -0.38 -10.85 -30.17
N PHE A 22 -0.77 -10.27 -29.03
CA PHE A 22 -1.64 -10.91 -28.04
C PHE A 22 -3.05 -11.12 -28.57
N GLY A 23 -3.56 -10.21 -29.41
CA GLY A 23 -4.81 -10.43 -30.14
C GLY A 23 -6.09 -10.34 -29.29
N ILE A 24 -6.02 -9.73 -28.10
CA ILE A 24 -7.18 -9.28 -27.32
C ILE A 24 -7.10 -7.76 -27.22
N GLN A 25 -8.15 -7.08 -27.66
CA GLN A 25 -8.18 -5.61 -27.71
C GLN A 25 -8.35 -5.01 -26.31
N VAL A 26 -7.64 -3.90 -26.07
CA VAL A 26 -7.88 -3.05 -24.89
C VAL A 26 -9.17 -2.25 -25.10
N GLN A 27 -10.09 -2.30 -24.13
CA GLN A 27 -11.38 -1.61 -24.23
C GLN A 27 -11.25 -0.07 -24.19
N HIS A 28 -10.33 0.45 -23.36
CA HIS A 28 -10.09 1.89 -23.21
C HIS A 28 -8.64 2.16 -22.82
N ARG A 29 -8.05 3.22 -23.37
CA ARG A 29 -6.72 3.72 -22.97
C ARG A 29 -6.84 5.15 -22.49
N SER A 30 -6.41 5.41 -21.26
CA SER A 30 -6.33 6.79 -20.75
C SER A 30 -5.30 7.63 -21.52
N LYS A 31 -5.38 8.96 -21.40
CA LYS A 31 -4.38 9.88 -21.97
C LYS A 31 -2.95 9.55 -21.53
N ALA A 32 -2.78 9.16 -20.27
CA ALA A 32 -1.48 8.77 -19.74
C ALA A 32 -1.02 7.42 -20.33
N SER A 33 -1.92 6.44 -20.47
CA SER A 33 -1.59 5.16 -21.13
C SER A 33 -1.24 5.32 -22.62
N MET A 34 -1.85 6.30 -23.31
CA MET A 34 -1.44 6.69 -24.66
C MET A 34 -0.05 7.33 -24.66
N LYS A 35 0.19 8.32 -23.79
CA LYS A 35 1.49 9.01 -23.65
C LYS A 35 2.64 8.04 -23.35
N HIS A 36 2.39 7.01 -22.56
CA HIS A 36 3.41 6.06 -22.11
C HIS A 36 3.40 4.72 -22.85
N ASN A 37 2.68 4.59 -23.97
CA ASN A 37 2.58 3.35 -24.75
C ASN A 37 2.24 2.10 -23.91
N LYS A 38 1.38 2.27 -22.89
CA LYS A 38 0.86 1.16 -22.09
C LYS A 38 -0.42 0.61 -22.69
N TYR A 39 -0.53 -0.73 -22.67
CA TYR A 39 -1.69 -1.48 -23.14
C TYR A 39 -2.14 -2.42 -22.02
N ILE A 40 -3.23 -2.06 -21.33
CA ILE A 40 -3.73 -2.84 -20.20
C ILE A 40 -4.99 -3.60 -20.62
N VAL A 41 -4.87 -4.91 -20.75
CA VAL A 41 -5.98 -5.80 -21.06
C VAL A 41 -6.62 -6.25 -19.75
N ASN A 42 -7.91 -6.01 -19.57
CA ASN A 42 -8.67 -6.44 -18.39
C ASN A 42 -9.70 -7.49 -18.76
N ILE A 43 -9.72 -8.57 -18.00
CA ILE A 43 -10.62 -9.70 -18.22
C ILE A 43 -11.24 -10.08 -16.87
N SER A 44 -12.56 -10.03 -16.78
CA SER A 44 -13.26 -10.52 -15.59
C SER A 44 -13.43 -12.03 -15.70
N LEU A 45 -12.69 -12.79 -14.89
CA LEU A 45 -12.78 -14.26 -14.89
C LEU A 45 -14.07 -14.79 -14.26
N LYS A 46 -14.86 -13.90 -13.63
CA LYS A 46 -16.18 -14.20 -13.07
C LYS A 46 -17.32 -13.70 -13.94
N ASP A 47 -17.04 -13.20 -15.15
CA ASP A 47 -18.11 -12.85 -16.09
C ASP A 47 -18.94 -14.10 -16.42
N LYS A 48 -20.27 -13.95 -16.47
CA LYS A 48 -21.19 -15.06 -16.77
C LYS A 48 -20.94 -15.71 -18.14
N HIS A 49 -20.33 -14.99 -19.08
CA HIS A 49 -19.96 -15.50 -20.40
C HIS A 49 -18.52 -16.04 -20.44
N PHE A 50 -17.78 -15.94 -19.34
CA PHE A 50 -16.43 -16.45 -19.18
C PHE A 50 -16.45 -17.77 -18.40
N TYR A 51 -16.74 -18.86 -19.10
CA TYR A 51 -16.73 -20.22 -18.57
C TYR A 51 -15.85 -21.14 -19.44
N PRO A 52 -15.36 -22.28 -18.91
CA PRO A 52 -14.59 -23.24 -19.70
C PRO A 52 -15.29 -23.57 -21.02
N GLU A 53 -14.54 -23.64 -22.12
CA GLU A 53 -15.06 -23.85 -23.49
C GLU A 53 -15.82 -22.69 -24.14
N SER A 54 -16.10 -21.58 -23.43
CA SER A 54 -16.63 -20.39 -24.08
C SER A 54 -15.64 -19.80 -25.10
N ASN A 55 -16.16 -19.10 -26.13
CA ASN A 55 -15.31 -18.44 -27.12
C ASN A 55 -14.31 -17.46 -26.47
N GLN A 56 -14.72 -16.75 -25.42
CA GLN A 56 -13.87 -15.81 -24.70
C GLN A 56 -12.77 -16.53 -23.90
N PHE A 57 -13.11 -17.63 -23.23
CA PHE A 57 -12.14 -18.48 -22.52
C PHE A 57 -11.13 -19.09 -23.48
N ASN A 58 -11.60 -19.72 -24.56
CA ASN A 58 -10.74 -20.35 -25.56
C ASN A 58 -9.84 -19.34 -26.27
N ARG A 59 -10.37 -18.14 -26.54
CA ARG A 59 -9.55 -17.04 -27.07
C ARG A 59 -8.46 -16.64 -26.10
N LEU A 60 -8.77 -16.40 -24.82
CA LEU A 60 -7.76 -16.05 -23.82
C LEU A 60 -6.71 -17.14 -23.68
N LYS A 61 -7.13 -18.40 -23.53
CA LYS A 61 -6.23 -19.55 -23.43
C LYS A 61 -5.26 -19.60 -24.62
N TRP A 62 -5.78 -19.50 -25.85
CA TRP A 62 -4.96 -19.48 -27.05
C TRP A 62 -3.95 -18.32 -27.04
N CYS A 63 -4.38 -17.11 -26.67
CA CYS A 63 -3.49 -15.94 -26.59
C CYS A 63 -2.38 -16.13 -25.54
N LEU A 64 -2.70 -16.71 -24.38
CA LEU A 64 -1.71 -17.01 -23.34
C LEU A 64 -0.71 -18.08 -23.84
N GLU A 65 -1.19 -19.15 -24.48
CA GLU A 65 -0.35 -20.27 -24.94
C GLU A 65 0.52 -19.93 -26.15
N ASN A 66 0.08 -19.01 -27.03
CA ASN A 66 0.77 -18.72 -28.29
C ASN A 66 1.56 -17.40 -28.28
N THR A 67 1.18 -16.43 -27.46
CA THR A 67 1.89 -15.14 -27.39
C THR A 67 2.82 -15.06 -26.18
N LEU A 68 2.44 -15.66 -25.06
CA LEU A 68 3.16 -15.57 -23.79
C LEU A 68 3.79 -16.92 -23.45
N THR A 69 4.65 -17.40 -24.35
CA THR A 69 5.28 -18.72 -24.29
C THR A 69 6.40 -18.84 -23.25
N GLU A 70 6.79 -17.73 -22.64
CA GLU A 70 7.85 -17.71 -21.63
C GLU A 70 7.33 -18.08 -20.24
N SER A 71 8.24 -18.58 -19.39
CA SER A 71 7.92 -18.85 -17.98
C SER A 71 7.92 -17.56 -17.16
N PHE A 72 6.79 -17.27 -16.51
CA PHE A 72 6.66 -16.12 -15.63
C PHE A 72 6.76 -16.51 -14.16
N LYS A 73 7.41 -15.66 -13.37
CA LYS A 73 7.42 -15.77 -11.90
C LYS A 73 6.25 -14.97 -11.34
N PHE A 74 5.49 -15.61 -10.47
CA PHE A 74 4.37 -14.99 -9.79
C PHE A 74 4.53 -15.10 -8.28
N VAL A 75 3.94 -14.14 -7.58
CA VAL A 75 3.73 -14.22 -6.14
C VAL A 75 2.22 -14.21 -5.92
N PHE A 76 1.74 -15.16 -5.13
CA PHE A 76 0.33 -15.30 -4.81
C PHE A 76 0.15 -15.31 -3.30
N ALA A 77 -0.99 -14.77 -2.86
CA ALA A 77 -1.50 -14.97 -1.53
C ALA A 77 -2.99 -15.25 -1.63
N ALA A 78 -3.44 -16.30 -0.96
CA ALA A 78 -4.84 -16.64 -0.84
C ALA A 78 -5.27 -16.44 0.60
N VAL A 79 -6.46 -15.88 0.80
CA VAL A 79 -7.04 -15.60 2.11
C VAL A 79 -8.47 -16.10 2.10
N ASP A 80 -8.87 -16.81 3.14
CA ASP A 80 -10.26 -17.18 3.35
C ASP A 80 -11.07 -15.93 3.76
N LYS A 81 -11.79 -15.34 2.79
CA LYS A 81 -12.66 -14.18 3.03
C LYS A 81 -13.95 -14.54 3.77
N SER A 82 -14.38 -15.80 3.74
CA SER A 82 -15.67 -16.25 4.24
C SER A 82 -15.66 -16.61 5.72
N VAL A 83 -14.51 -16.99 6.28
CA VAL A 83 -14.46 -17.59 7.62
C VAL A 83 -13.57 -16.83 8.60
N THR A 84 -12.33 -16.46 8.23
CA THR A 84 -11.33 -16.01 9.23
C THR A 84 -10.43 -14.86 8.81
N GLY A 85 -10.32 -14.55 7.51
CA GLY A 85 -9.33 -13.58 7.01
C GLY A 85 -7.88 -14.08 7.13
N ILE A 86 -7.67 -15.39 7.34
CA ILE A 86 -6.37 -16.03 7.49
C ILE A 86 -5.85 -16.53 6.13
N ALA A 87 -4.53 -16.51 5.95
CA ALA A 87 -3.87 -17.07 4.79
C ALA A 87 -4.18 -18.58 4.65
N VAL A 88 -4.46 -19.02 3.43
CA VAL A 88 -4.71 -20.44 3.13
C VAL A 88 -3.67 -20.97 2.17
N ASP A 89 -3.32 -22.24 2.30
CA ASP A 89 -2.43 -22.90 1.36
C ASP A 89 -3.13 -23.07 0.00
N ILE A 90 -2.37 -22.83 -1.07
CA ILE A 90 -2.84 -22.92 -2.45
C ILE A 90 -2.49 -24.32 -2.97
N GLN A 91 -3.49 -25.00 -3.54
CA GLN A 91 -3.26 -26.22 -4.31
C GLN A 91 -2.81 -25.84 -5.73
N TRP A 92 -1.58 -26.20 -6.07
CA TRP A 92 -0.97 -25.80 -7.33
C TRP A 92 -1.24 -26.83 -8.44
N PRO A 93 -1.56 -26.40 -9.66
CA PRO A 93 -1.64 -27.30 -10.82
C PRO A 93 -0.30 -28.00 -11.10
N THR A 94 -0.35 -29.19 -11.69
CA THR A 94 0.84 -30.01 -12.00
C THR A 94 1.82 -29.33 -12.96
N GLN A 95 1.35 -28.36 -13.73
CA GLN A 95 2.17 -27.55 -14.65
C GLN A 95 3.09 -26.57 -13.91
N VAL A 96 2.84 -26.27 -12.62
CA VAL A 96 3.68 -25.39 -11.82
C VAL A 96 4.86 -26.19 -11.27
N THR A 97 6.01 -26.05 -11.93
CA THR A 97 7.20 -26.87 -11.66
C THR A 97 8.01 -26.45 -10.43
N LYS A 98 7.85 -25.20 -9.97
CA LYS A 98 8.59 -24.66 -8.83
C LYS A 98 7.71 -23.76 -7.97
N VAL A 99 7.48 -24.20 -6.74
CA VAL A 99 6.76 -23.45 -5.71
C VAL A 99 7.70 -23.23 -4.53
N THR A 100 7.69 -22.03 -3.97
CA THR A 100 8.43 -21.71 -2.75
C THR A 100 7.50 -20.93 -1.84
N LYS A 101 7.23 -21.49 -0.65
CA LYS A 101 6.47 -20.79 0.38
C LYS A 101 7.35 -19.69 0.97
N ILE A 102 6.79 -18.49 1.11
CA ILE A 102 7.45 -17.33 1.69
C ILE A 102 6.64 -16.91 2.91
N ASP A 103 7.20 -17.15 4.08
CA ASP A 103 6.61 -16.69 5.33
C ASP A 103 6.99 -15.22 5.57
N ILE A 104 6.01 -14.42 6.00
CA ILE A 104 6.20 -13.00 6.29
C ILE A 104 6.16 -12.83 7.80
N GLU A 105 7.31 -12.53 8.39
CA GLU A 105 7.44 -12.31 9.83
C GLU A 105 7.52 -10.81 10.16
N PRO A 106 6.90 -10.37 11.27
CA PRO A 106 7.12 -9.04 11.82
C PRO A 106 8.55 -8.86 12.32
N GLN A 107 9.16 -7.74 11.96
CA GLN A 107 10.38 -7.24 12.59
C GLN A 107 9.98 -6.21 13.65
N PHE A 108 10.41 -6.44 14.89
CA PHE A 108 10.16 -5.54 16.02
C PHE A 108 11.42 -4.78 16.38
N GLU A 109 11.28 -3.49 16.57
CA GLU A 109 12.37 -2.62 17.00
C GLU A 109 11.87 -1.63 18.04
N THR A 110 12.60 -1.52 19.15
CA THR A 110 12.34 -0.47 20.15
C THR A 110 13.03 0.81 19.71
N LEU A 111 12.28 1.90 19.60
CA LEU A 111 12.82 3.23 19.41
C LEU A 111 13.08 3.83 20.79
N THR A 112 14.35 4.05 21.14
CA THR A 112 14.77 4.75 22.35
C THR A 112 15.48 6.05 21.99
N ASP A 113 15.59 6.95 22.96
CA ASP A 113 16.36 8.19 22.81
C ASP A 113 15.90 9.06 21.64
N VAL A 114 14.60 9.05 21.34
CA VAL A 114 13.97 9.81 20.26
C VAL A 114 12.96 10.81 20.81
N GLN A 115 12.91 11.98 20.17
CA GLN A 115 11.93 13.03 20.46
C GLN A 115 10.58 12.64 19.85
N ILE A 116 9.68 12.06 20.64
CA ILE A 116 8.36 11.60 20.16
C ILE A 116 7.31 12.70 20.38
N PRO A 117 6.72 13.27 19.30
CA PRO A 117 5.68 14.30 19.39
C PRO A 117 4.35 13.72 19.85
N ASP A 118 3.44 14.53 20.43
CA ASP A 118 2.13 14.07 20.92
C ASP A 118 1.00 14.13 19.88
N PHE A 119 1.19 14.90 18.81
CA PHE A 119 0.22 15.15 17.73
C PHE A 119 -1.17 15.64 18.17
N GLU A 120 -1.33 16.16 19.39
CA GLU A 120 -2.65 16.59 19.91
C GLU A 120 -3.24 17.78 19.13
N ASN A 121 -2.39 18.60 18.50
CA ASN A 121 -2.85 19.72 17.67
C ASN A 121 -3.56 19.29 16.38
N ILE A 122 -3.37 18.03 15.95
CA ILE A 122 -4.07 17.45 14.81
C ILE A 122 -5.47 16.96 15.23
N ASN A 123 -5.60 16.53 16.48
CA ASN A 123 -6.77 15.85 17.01
C ASN A 123 -7.97 16.79 17.11
N HIS A 124 -8.97 16.61 16.24
CA HIS A 124 -10.24 17.36 16.21
C HIS A 124 -11.44 16.41 16.11
N SER A 125 -12.62 16.85 16.55
CA SER A 125 -13.85 16.07 16.34
C SER A 125 -14.22 16.10 14.86
N ILE A 126 -14.72 14.99 14.31
CA ILE A 126 -15.09 14.90 12.89
C ILE A 126 -16.14 15.94 12.47
N ASN A 127 -16.96 16.39 13.43
CA ASN A 127 -18.02 17.39 13.22
C ASN A 127 -17.56 18.83 13.50
N SER A 128 -16.29 19.04 13.86
CA SER A 128 -15.74 20.36 14.18
C SER A 128 -14.74 20.80 13.12
N GLN A 129 -14.70 22.10 12.85
CA GLN A 129 -13.63 22.67 12.01
C GLN A 129 -12.26 22.41 12.66
N PRO A 130 -11.24 22.05 11.86
CA PRO A 130 -9.88 21.93 12.37
C PRO A 130 -9.37 23.26 12.95
N LYS A 131 -8.38 23.18 13.83
CA LYS A 131 -7.69 24.38 14.36
C LYS A 131 -6.92 25.08 13.24
N GLU A 132 -6.57 26.35 13.46
CA GLU A 132 -5.64 27.07 12.59
C GLU A 132 -4.32 26.27 12.44
N ASN A 133 -3.72 26.32 11.25
CA ASN A 133 -2.49 25.59 10.90
C ASN A 133 -2.59 24.05 11.01
N TRP A 134 -3.80 23.48 11.03
CA TRP A 134 -3.99 22.04 11.08
C TRP A 134 -3.25 21.29 9.97
N ASP A 135 -3.31 21.78 8.73
CA ASP A 135 -2.59 21.18 7.59
C ASP A 135 -1.07 21.12 7.82
N LYS A 136 -0.50 22.19 8.39
CA LYS A 136 0.92 22.23 8.73
C LYS A 136 1.27 21.20 9.79
N HIS A 137 0.46 21.08 10.84
CA HIS A 137 0.68 20.07 11.89
C HIS A 137 0.58 18.65 11.34
N VAL A 138 -0.33 18.41 10.39
CA VAL A 138 -0.43 17.12 9.68
C VAL A 138 0.84 16.85 8.88
N LEU A 139 1.36 17.82 8.14
CA LEU A 139 2.61 17.67 7.39
C LEU A 139 3.81 17.41 8.32
N ASP A 140 3.92 18.17 9.41
CA ASP A 140 4.96 17.97 10.43
C ASP A 140 4.91 16.53 11.00
N ALA A 141 3.71 15.99 11.21
CA ALA A 141 3.53 14.62 11.68
C ALA A 141 3.96 13.57 10.65
N VAL A 142 3.58 13.77 9.38
CA VAL A 142 4.01 12.89 8.28
C VAL A 142 5.53 12.88 8.14
N GLU A 143 6.15 14.06 8.18
CA GLU A 143 7.61 14.18 8.08
C GLU A 143 8.30 13.46 9.24
N TRP A 144 7.84 13.69 10.48
CA TRP A 144 8.39 13.01 11.66
C TRP A 144 8.22 11.49 11.56
N ILE A 145 7.05 10.99 11.17
CA ILE A 145 6.76 9.55 10.98
C ILE A 145 7.70 8.95 9.93
N GLY A 146 7.92 9.66 8.81
CA GLY A 146 8.88 9.26 7.79
C GLY A 146 10.32 9.17 8.33
N LEU A 147 10.74 10.15 9.11
CA LEU A 147 12.06 10.15 9.76
C LEU A 147 12.20 9.01 10.78
N ALA A 148 11.13 8.67 11.50
CA ALA A 148 11.10 7.54 12.42
C ALA A 148 11.25 6.20 11.68
N TYR A 149 10.57 6.00 10.55
CA TYR A 149 10.74 4.80 9.73
C TYR A 149 12.16 4.63 9.20
N MET A 150 12.83 5.74 8.89
CA MET A 150 14.23 5.74 8.46
C MET A 150 15.24 5.75 9.63
N LYS A 151 14.75 5.79 10.88
CA LYS A 151 15.56 5.89 12.11
C LYS A 151 16.56 7.04 12.03
N SER A 152 16.11 8.17 11.50
CA SER A 152 16.95 9.33 11.26
C SER A 152 17.58 9.82 12.56
N ASN A 153 18.86 10.18 12.52
CA ASN A 153 19.51 10.83 13.66
C ASN A 153 18.87 12.19 14.01
N ARG A 154 18.04 12.76 13.12
CA ARG A 154 17.36 14.05 13.31
C ARG A 154 16.26 14.04 14.36
N ILE A 155 15.70 12.87 14.67
CA ILE A 155 14.69 12.72 15.71
C ILE A 155 15.29 12.28 17.04
N LYS A 156 16.61 12.07 17.14
CA LYS A 156 17.24 11.68 18.41
C LYS A 156 17.26 12.85 19.40
N ILE A 157 17.17 12.52 20.68
CA ILE A 157 17.41 13.47 21.76
C ILE A 157 18.88 13.91 21.68
N THR A 158 19.11 15.18 21.39
CA THR A 158 20.45 15.78 21.33
C THR A 158 20.47 17.11 22.05
N THR A 159 21.55 17.37 22.80
CA THR A 159 21.82 18.68 23.42
C THR A 159 22.52 19.64 22.47
N LYS A 160 23.08 19.13 21.36
CA LYS A 160 23.79 19.95 20.37
C LYS A 160 22.83 20.46 19.32
N ALA A 161 22.80 21.77 19.13
CA ALA A 161 22.09 22.41 18.03
C ALA A 161 22.65 21.91 16.70
N VAL A 162 21.76 21.51 15.79
CA VAL A 162 22.11 21.18 14.42
C VAL A 162 22.43 22.47 13.67
N ASP A 163 23.52 22.47 12.91
CA ASP A 163 23.85 23.57 12.02
C ASP A 163 22.71 23.79 11.00
N PRO A 164 22.09 24.99 10.96
CA PRO A 164 21.02 25.30 10.02
C PRO A 164 21.40 25.15 8.54
N PHE A 165 22.69 25.25 8.19
CA PHE A 165 23.16 24.96 6.83
C PHE A 165 23.13 23.47 6.49
N VAL A 166 23.07 22.59 7.50
CA VAL A 166 22.97 21.14 7.31
C VAL A 166 21.52 20.67 7.36
N SER A 167 20.71 21.19 8.29
CA SER A 167 19.28 20.88 8.35
C SER A 167 18.52 21.90 9.18
N VAL A 168 17.38 22.33 8.65
CA VAL A 168 16.43 23.21 9.35
C VAL A 168 15.30 22.44 10.04
N TYR A 169 15.28 21.11 9.91
CA TYR A 169 14.26 20.27 10.52
C TYR A 169 14.28 20.40 12.05
N ARG A 170 13.10 20.49 12.64
CA ARG A 170 12.91 20.49 14.09
C ARG A 170 11.72 19.60 14.42
N THR A 171 11.87 18.80 15.47
CA THR A 171 10.75 18.00 16.00
C THR A 171 9.59 18.91 16.39
N PRO A 172 8.33 18.50 16.15
CA PRO A 172 7.15 19.26 16.59
C PRO A 172 7.20 19.59 18.08
N SER A 173 6.76 20.79 18.44
CA SER A 173 7.04 21.45 19.73
C SER A 173 6.35 20.84 20.96
N THR A 174 5.47 19.85 20.79
CA THR A 174 4.81 19.13 21.88
C THR A 174 5.24 17.68 21.87
N LEU A 175 5.97 17.26 22.90
CA LEU A 175 6.52 15.92 23.05
C LEU A 175 5.74 15.12 24.09
N LEU A 176 5.67 13.81 23.89
CA LEU A 176 5.12 12.88 24.88
C LEU A 176 6.00 12.80 26.14
N SER A 177 5.42 12.40 27.27
CA SER A 177 6.21 12.12 28.47
C SER A 177 7.12 10.90 28.30
N SER A 178 6.64 9.88 27.57
CA SER A 178 7.45 8.72 27.18
C SER A 178 8.17 9.01 25.86
N GLN A 179 9.48 8.79 25.84
CA GLN A 179 10.34 8.95 24.67
C GLN A 179 10.83 7.61 24.12
N THR A 180 10.07 6.55 24.45
CA THR A 180 10.27 5.18 23.95
C THR A 180 9.06 4.75 23.15
N GLY A 181 9.29 4.20 21.96
CA GLY A 181 8.25 3.69 21.08
C GLY A 181 8.59 2.31 20.52
N THR A 182 7.66 1.73 19.77
CA THR A 182 7.86 0.45 19.08
C THR A 182 7.60 0.64 17.59
N LEU A 183 8.58 0.27 16.78
CA LEU A 183 8.46 0.17 15.34
C LEU A 183 8.26 -1.30 14.95
N ILE A 184 7.19 -1.58 14.21
CA ILE A 184 6.91 -2.91 13.69
C ILE A 184 6.90 -2.84 12.17
N LYS A 185 7.66 -3.72 11.52
CA LYS A 185 7.80 -3.75 10.06
C LYS A 185 7.51 -5.13 9.52
N TRP A 186 6.60 -5.20 8.57
CA TRP A 186 6.40 -6.36 7.71
C TRP A 186 6.88 -6.04 6.30
N LYS A 187 7.51 -7.00 5.62
CA LYS A 187 7.96 -6.86 4.24
C LYS A 187 7.62 -8.11 3.45
N GLY A 188 6.91 -7.95 2.34
CA GLY A 188 6.53 -9.04 1.45
C GLY A 188 5.24 -8.72 0.69
N PHE A 189 4.62 -9.76 0.13
CA PHE A 189 3.34 -9.65 -0.55
C PHE A 189 2.21 -9.78 0.48
N ILE A 190 1.82 -8.66 1.07
CA ILE A 190 0.89 -8.59 2.21
C ILE A 190 -0.55 -8.39 1.69
N PRO A 191 -1.49 -9.32 1.96
CA PRO A 191 -2.88 -9.15 1.57
C PRO A 191 -3.56 -7.97 2.29
N THR A 192 -4.51 -7.31 1.63
CA THR A 192 -5.27 -6.19 2.21
C THR A 192 -6.04 -6.58 3.49
N THR A 193 -6.51 -7.82 3.59
CA THR A 193 -7.15 -8.34 4.81
C THR A 193 -6.20 -8.38 6.00
N CYS A 194 -4.92 -8.65 5.79
CA CYS A 194 -3.91 -8.59 6.85
C CYS A 194 -3.75 -7.16 7.38
N ILE A 195 -3.71 -6.17 6.47
CA ILE A 195 -3.66 -4.73 6.84
C ILE A 195 -4.92 -4.33 7.62
N GLN A 196 -6.10 -4.78 7.20
CA GLN A 196 -7.36 -4.57 7.94
C GLN A 196 -7.30 -5.17 9.35
N ASN A 197 -6.80 -6.40 9.48
CA ASN A 197 -6.63 -7.07 10.77
C ASN A 197 -5.65 -6.33 11.68
N ILE A 198 -4.54 -5.81 11.14
CA ILE A 198 -3.59 -4.98 11.90
C ILE A 198 -4.32 -3.73 12.43
N MET A 199 -5.04 -3.01 11.57
CA MET A 199 -5.81 -1.83 11.96
C MET A 199 -6.84 -2.13 13.06
N MET A 200 -7.57 -3.25 12.93
CA MET A 200 -8.53 -3.69 13.94
C MET A 200 -7.85 -4.02 15.28
N ASN A 201 -6.71 -4.71 15.25
CA ASN A 201 -5.97 -5.04 16.47
C ASN A 201 -5.42 -3.79 17.15
N VAL A 202 -4.85 -2.83 16.40
CA VAL A 202 -4.42 -1.53 16.95
C VAL A 202 -5.58 -0.82 17.65
N ARG A 203 -6.76 -0.78 17.01
CA ARG A 203 -7.97 -0.20 17.62
C ARG A 203 -8.40 -0.91 18.89
N LYS A 204 -8.34 -2.25 18.93
CA LYS A 204 -8.63 -3.03 20.15
C LYS A 204 -7.65 -2.70 21.28
N LEU A 205 -6.35 -2.60 20.98
CA LEU A 205 -5.31 -2.24 21.96
C LEU A 205 -5.50 -0.82 22.52
N MET A 206 -5.95 0.12 21.69
CA MET A 206 -6.33 1.47 22.13
C MET A 206 -7.56 1.44 23.03
N ALA A 207 -8.59 0.68 22.65
CA ALA A 207 -9.82 0.56 23.44
C ALA A 207 -9.59 -0.10 24.81
N SER A 208 -8.61 -1.02 24.90
CA SER A 208 -8.20 -1.66 26.15
C SER A 208 -7.17 -0.85 26.95
N ALA A 209 -6.90 0.40 26.57
CA ALA A 209 -5.92 1.29 27.21
C ALA A 209 -4.50 0.70 27.33
N ILE A 210 -4.14 -0.23 26.45
CA ILE A 210 -2.76 -0.75 26.33
C ILE A 210 -1.92 0.26 25.53
N VAL A 211 -2.52 0.83 24.48
CA VAL A 211 -1.94 1.91 23.68
C VAL A 211 -2.70 3.20 23.98
N ASN A 212 -2.10 4.05 24.81
CA ASN A 212 -2.72 5.30 25.28
C ASN A 212 -2.30 6.54 24.48
N GLU A 213 -1.31 6.38 23.62
CA GLU A 213 -0.78 7.42 22.72
C GLU A 213 -1.18 7.12 21.27
N TRP A 214 -0.78 7.98 20.33
CA TRP A 214 -1.09 7.77 18.92
C TRP A 214 -0.35 6.55 18.35
N THR A 215 -0.86 6.03 17.23
CA THR A 215 -0.18 4.98 16.45
C THR A 215 -0.26 5.32 14.98
N SER A 216 0.84 5.12 14.25
CA SER A 216 0.87 5.27 12.80
C SER A 216 0.98 3.91 12.12
N VAL A 217 0.09 3.62 11.16
CA VAL A 217 0.15 2.45 10.27
C VAL A 217 0.40 2.94 8.85
N SER A 218 1.60 2.72 8.32
CA SER A 218 1.95 3.09 6.95
C SER A 218 2.10 1.86 6.08
N VAL A 219 1.53 1.93 4.89
CA VAL A 219 1.58 0.89 3.88
C VAL A 219 2.23 1.46 2.64
N TRP A 220 3.30 0.78 2.21
CA TRP A 220 3.98 1.09 0.96
C TRP A 220 3.61 0.08 -0.10
N GLY A 221 3.08 0.57 -1.21
CA GLY A 221 2.61 -0.28 -2.29
C GLY A 221 3.71 -0.64 -3.29
N TYR A 222 3.37 -1.53 -4.21
CA TYR A 222 4.26 -1.89 -5.32
C TYR A 222 4.28 -0.77 -6.35
N ARG A 223 5.47 -0.23 -6.64
CA ARG A 223 5.67 0.83 -7.63
C ARG A 223 5.22 0.43 -9.03
N ASP A 224 5.38 -0.84 -9.37
CA ASP A 224 5.09 -1.35 -10.71
C ASP A 224 3.64 -1.80 -10.89
N SER A 225 2.81 -1.84 -9.84
CA SER A 225 1.39 -2.23 -9.94
C SER A 225 0.69 -1.52 -11.09
N PRO A 226 -0.12 -2.19 -11.94
CA PRO A 226 -0.77 -1.54 -13.09
C PRO A 226 -1.93 -0.63 -12.67
N TYR A 227 -2.48 -0.87 -11.48
CA TYR A 227 -3.58 -0.11 -10.89
C TYR A 227 -3.25 0.33 -9.47
N THR A 228 -3.82 1.47 -9.08
CA THR A 228 -3.92 1.95 -7.70
C THR A 228 -5.37 1.91 -7.22
N TRP A 229 -5.70 2.71 -6.21
CA TRP A 229 -7.05 2.85 -5.66
C TRP A 229 -8.10 3.11 -6.75
N ASN A 230 -9.29 2.52 -6.55
CA ASN A 230 -10.46 2.66 -7.44
C ASN A 230 -10.19 2.32 -8.92
N LYS A 231 -9.32 1.34 -9.18
CA LYS A 231 -8.95 0.91 -10.55
C LYS A 231 -8.32 2.02 -11.40
N LYS A 232 -7.75 3.04 -10.77
CA LYS A 232 -6.99 4.08 -11.50
C LYS A 232 -5.68 3.49 -12.00
N GLU A 233 -5.36 3.74 -13.27
CA GLU A 233 -4.11 3.28 -13.88
C GLU A 233 -2.91 3.95 -13.20
N HIS A 234 -1.89 3.15 -12.88
CA HIS A 234 -0.69 3.59 -12.16
C HIS A 234 0.51 3.76 -13.11
N TYR A 235 1.35 4.76 -12.85
CA TYR A 235 2.48 5.11 -13.70
C TYR A 235 3.77 5.31 -12.91
N SER A 236 4.70 4.37 -13.09
CA SER A 236 6.07 4.47 -12.57
C SER A 236 6.96 5.31 -13.49
N TYR A 237 6.65 6.60 -13.62
CA TYR A 237 7.49 7.53 -14.39
C TYR A 237 8.53 8.23 -13.51
N LEU A 238 8.10 9.12 -12.61
CA LEU A 238 9.00 9.84 -11.69
C LEU A 238 8.93 9.30 -10.26
N ASN A 239 7.72 9.20 -9.70
CA ASN A 239 7.43 8.54 -8.42
C ASN A 239 6.08 7.83 -8.54
N SER A 240 6.11 6.50 -8.42
CA SER A 240 4.91 5.65 -8.41
C SER A 240 4.51 5.39 -6.96
N GLU A 241 4.00 6.43 -6.31
CA GLU A 241 3.56 6.36 -4.93
C GLU A 241 2.08 5.97 -4.91
N ASN A 242 1.82 4.79 -4.36
CA ASN A 242 0.51 4.27 -3.95
C ASN A 242 0.50 4.02 -2.44
N ASP A 243 1.25 4.85 -1.73
CA ASP A 243 1.51 4.75 -0.32
C ASP A 243 0.41 5.45 0.47
N TYR A 244 0.13 4.95 1.65
CA TYR A 244 -0.82 5.59 2.55
C TYR A 244 -0.44 5.36 4.00
N THR A 245 -0.75 6.36 4.83
CA THR A 245 -0.50 6.35 6.26
C THR A 245 -1.80 6.62 7.00
N PHE A 246 -2.12 5.79 7.98
CA PHE A 246 -3.14 6.06 8.97
C PHE A 246 -2.48 6.58 10.24
N LEU A 247 -2.88 7.76 10.70
CA LEU A 247 -2.56 8.25 12.03
C LEU A 247 -3.77 8.08 12.94
N LEU A 248 -3.68 7.17 13.90
CA LEU A 248 -4.74 6.78 14.81
C LEU A 248 -4.56 7.50 16.15
N MET A 249 -5.59 8.24 16.58
CA MET A 249 -5.58 8.96 17.85
C MET A 249 -6.51 8.26 18.88
N PRO A 250 -6.04 7.98 20.11
CA PRO A 250 -6.82 7.22 21.10
C PRO A 250 -7.94 8.06 21.72
N LYS A 251 -7.68 9.31 22.12
CA LYS A 251 -8.60 10.12 22.94
C LYS A 251 -9.96 10.42 22.29
N ARG A 252 -10.00 10.57 20.96
CA ARG A 252 -11.24 10.91 20.22
C ARG A 252 -11.67 9.80 19.25
N GLN A 253 -10.99 8.65 19.28
CA GLN A 253 -11.18 7.54 18.35
C GLN A 253 -11.09 7.95 16.87
N THR A 254 -10.43 9.06 16.57
CA THR A 254 -10.26 9.57 15.21
C THR A 254 -9.14 8.80 14.49
N ALA A 255 -9.22 8.74 13.17
CA ALA A 255 -8.13 8.32 12.30
C ALA A 255 -8.00 9.28 11.14
N TYR A 256 -6.78 9.74 10.89
CA TYR A 256 -6.44 10.54 9.74
C TYR A 256 -5.85 9.62 8.68
N THR A 257 -6.35 9.70 7.45
CA THR A 257 -5.84 8.94 6.31
C THR A 257 -5.10 9.88 5.40
N LEU A 258 -3.82 9.58 5.17
CA LEU A 258 -2.92 10.37 4.35
C LEU A 258 -2.57 9.50 3.15
N GLN A 259 -2.93 9.95 1.95
CA GLN A 259 -2.70 9.23 0.70
C GLN A 259 -1.68 9.99 -0.13
N PHE A 260 -0.62 9.30 -0.52
CA PHE A 260 0.45 9.85 -1.34
C PHE A 260 0.19 9.47 -2.79
N TYR A 261 0.21 10.47 -3.67
CA TYR A 261 -0.13 10.31 -5.07
C TYR A 261 1.09 10.58 -5.94
N GLY A 262 1.46 9.60 -6.76
CA GLY A 262 2.43 9.80 -7.82
C GLY A 262 2.01 10.86 -8.85
N SER A 263 3.00 11.39 -9.58
CA SER A 263 2.90 12.51 -10.54
C SER A 263 1.82 12.42 -11.64
N HIS A 264 1.19 11.27 -11.85
CA HIS A 264 0.16 11.04 -12.87
C HIS A 264 -1.15 10.44 -12.31
N HIS A 265 -1.36 10.49 -10.99
CA HIS A 265 -2.67 10.23 -10.42
C HIS A 265 -3.55 11.47 -10.52
N SER A 266 -4.72 11.35 -11.15
CA SER A 266 -5.75 12.39 -11.13
C SER A 266 -6.85 11.99 -10.15
N ASN A 267 -7.25 12.92 -9.27
CA ASN A 267 -8.40 12.78 -8.37
C ASN A 267 -9.70 13.35 -8.93
N VAL A 268 -9.73 13.62 -10.24
CA VAL A 268 -10.91 14.12 -10.96
C VAL A 268 -11.57 12.96 -11.69
#